data_AF-A0A1Q3E836-F1
#
_entry.id   AF-A0A1Q3E836-F1
#
_cell.length_a   1.000
_cell.length_b   1.000
_cell.length_c   1.000
_cell.angle_alpha   90.00
_cell.angle_beta   90.00
_cell.angle_gamma   90.00
#
_symmetry.space_group_name_H-M   'P 1'
#
loop_
_entity.id
_entity.type
_entity.pdbx_description
1 polymer ?
#
loop_
_entity_poly.entity_id
_entity_poly.type
_entity_poly.pdbx_seq_one_letter_code
_entity_poly.pdbx_strand_id
1 'polypeptide(L)'
;MSSSKPVSSEDILGQKYDRCLADFLVKTGVGFSVGVVASVILFKRRTFPIALSTGFGAGAAYSDCDRSFNPARIPGTRIIPAASSASPVVPAEPEHKHQL
;
A
#
# COMPACT_ATOMS: atom_id res chain seq x y z
N MET A 1 7.01 -19.04 31.85
CA MET A 1 5.57 -19.25 31.59
C MET A 1 5.12 -18.06 30.75
N SER A 2 4.98 -18.21 29.43
CA SER A 2 4.45 -17.14 28.59
C SER A 2 3.02 -16.87 29.04
N SER A 3 2.82 -15.73 29.69
CA SER A 3 1.50 -15.22 30.04
C SER A 3 0.76 -15.01 28.73
N SER A 4 -0.07 -15.99 28.34
CA SER A 4 -1.05 -15.82 27.28
C SER A 4 -2.06 -14.84 27.84
N LYS A 5 -1.77 -13.54 27.71
CA LYS A 5 -2.75 -12.49 27.96
C LYS A 5 -4.00 -12.86 27.15
N PRO A 6 -5.21 -12.80 27.73
CA PRO A 6 -6.42 -12.98 26.93
C PRO A 6 -6.30 -12.00 25.78
N VAL A 7 -6.41 -12.49 24.53
CA VAL A 7 -6.26 -11.66 23.34
C VAL A 7 -7.32 -10.58 23.47
N SER A 8 -6.92 -9.36 23.87
CA SER A 8 -7.87 -8.30 24.13
C SER A 8 -8.47 -7.92 22.78
N SER A 9 -9.73 -7.51 22.77
CA SER A 9 -10.35 -6.98 21.56
C SER A 9 -9.51 -5.85 20.94
N GLU A 10 -8.75 -5.12 21.78
CA GLU A 10 -7.80 -4.08 21.40
C GLU A 10 -6.60 -4.61 20.60
N ASP A 11 -6.05 -5.77 20.97
CA ASP A 11 -4.91 -6.38 20.28
C ASP A 11 -5.30 -6.81 18.86
N ILE A 12 -6.51 -7.37 18.70
CA ILE A 12 -7.06 -7.75 17.40
C ILE A 12 -7.31 -6.52 16.51
N LEU A 13 -7.86 -5.44 17.08
CA LEU A 13 -8.08 -4.17 16.39
C LEU A 13 -6.74 -3.54 15.96
N GLY A 14 -5.75 -3.53 16.85
CA GLY A 14 -4.42 -2.99 16.56
C GLY A 14 -3.74 -3.72 15.40
N GLN A 15 -3.81 -5.06 15.37
CA GLN A 15 -3.18 -5.86 14.33
C GLN A 15 -3.85 -5.66 12.95
N LYS A 16 -5.18 -5.43 12.90
CA LYS A 16 -5.91 -5.08 11.68
C LYS A 16 -5.55 -3.70 11.17
N TYR A 17 -5.43 -2.74 12.09
CA TYR A 17 -5.10 -1.36 11.78
C TYR A 17 -3.68 -1.24 11.23
N ASP A 18 -2.70 -1.90 11.85
CA ASP A 18 -1.31 -1.91 11.39
C ASP A 18 -1.18 -2.47 9.97
N ARG A 19 -1.89 -3.59 9.70
CA ARG A 19 -1.91 -4.20 8.35
C ARG A 19 -2.53 -3.28 7.29
N CYS A 20 -3.64 -2.63 7.64
CA CYS A 20 -4.30 -1.66 6.78
C CYS A 20 -3.39 -0.47 6.49
N LEU A 21 -2.73 0.08 7.52
CA LEU A 21 -1.83 1.21 7.38
C LEU A 21 -0.62 0.89 6.51
N ALA A 22 -0.05 -0.31 6.69
CA ALA A 22 1.07 -0.76 5.87
C ALA A 22 0.68 -0.83 4.38
N ASP A 23 -0.46 -1.45 4.04
CA ASP A 23 -0.93 -1.53 2.65
C ASP A 23 -1.26 -0.14 2.10
N PHE A 24 -1.90 0.70 2.92
CA PHE A 24 -2.23 2.07 2.55
C PHE A 24 -0.99 2.89 2.20
N LEU A 25 0.04 2.86 3.06
CA LEU A 25 1.30 3.57 2.81
C LEU A 25 2.01 3.08 1.56
N VAL A 26 2.01 1.76 1.30
CA VAL A 26 2.62 1.21 0.09
C VAL A 26 1.84 1.64 -1.16
N LYS A 27 0.52 1.48 -1.18
CA LYS A 27 -0.33 1.77 -2.36
C LYS A 27 -0.38 3.26 -2.68
N THR A 28 -0.49 4.10 -1.64
CA THR A 28 -0.45 5.56 -1.78
C THR A 28 0.94 6.06 -2.13
N GLY A 29 1.99 5.50 -1.52
CA GLY A 29 3.38 5.85 -1.83
C GLY A 29 3.75 5.55 -3.28
N VAL A 30 3.31 4.41 -3.81
CA VAL A 30 3.48 4.06 -5.22
C VAL A 30 2.65 4.97 -6.13
N GLY A 31 1.38 5.23 -5.80
CA GLY A 31 0.55 6.17 -6.56
C GLY A 31 1.14 7.58 -6.59
N PHE A 32 1.65 8.05 -5.46
CA PHE A 32 2.27 9.37 -5.32
C PHE A 32 3.57 9.47 -6.11
N SER A 33 4.46 8.48 -6.02
CA SER A 33 5.73 8.49 -6.75
C SER A 33 5.52 8.52 -8.26
N VAL A 34 4.61 7.68 -8.76
CA VAL A 34 4.19 7.69 -10.17
C VAL A 34 3.55 9.03 -10.54
N GLY A 35 2.71 9.57 -9.66
CA GLY A 35 2.07 10.88 -9.83
C GLY A 35 3.07 12.03 -9.96
N VAL A 36 4.13 12.03 -9.15
CA VAL A 36 5.19 13.04 -9.18
C VAL A 36 5.97 12.94 -10.49
N VAL A 37 6.40 11.74 -10.88
CA VAL A 37 7.11 11.52 -12.15
C VAL A 37 6.25 11.97 -13.33
N ALA A 38 4.97 11.58 -13.36
CA ALA A 38 4.03 12.00 -14.40
C ALA A 38 3.79 13.52 -14.39
N SER A 39 3.73 14.16 -13.22
CA SER A 39 3.58 15.61 -13.07
C SER A 39 4.76 16.39 -13.66
N VAL A 40 5.98 15.90 -13.42
CA VAL A 40 7.21 16.52 -13.91
C VAL A 40 7.37 16.35 -15.43
N ILE A 41 7.05 15.17 -15.97
CA ILE A 41 7.26 14.85 -17.39
C ILE A 41 6.16 15.42 -18.30
N LEU A 42 4.88 15.22 -17.97
CA LEU A 42 3.77 15.50 -18.89
C LEU A 42 3.07 16.84 -18.62
N PHE A 43 3.12 17.34 -17.39
CA PHE A 43 2.19 18.36 -16.92
C PHE A 43 2.85 19.65 -16.41
N LYS A 44 4.17 19.80 -16.57
CA LYS A 44 4.92 21.05 -16.35
C LYS A 44 4.47 21.80 -15.08
N ARG A 45 4.42 21.10 -13.93
CA ARG A 45 4.02 21.56 -12.57
C ARG A 45 2.53 21.55 -12.19
N ARG A 46 1.61 20.99 -12.97
CA ARG A 46 0.23 20.81 -12.48
C ARG A 46 0.19 19.71 -11.41
N THR A 47 -0.38 20.02 -10.24
CA THR A 47 -0.60 19.10 -9.10
C THR A 47 -1.74 18.10 -9.34
N PHE A 48 -2.54 18.29 -10.39
CA PHE A 48 -3.66 17.42 -10.77
C PHE A 48 -3.29 15.92 -10.91
N PRO A 49 -2.24 15.52 -11.66
CA PRO A 49 -1.82 14.12 -11.74
C PRO A 49 -1.39 13.51 -10.39
N ILE A 50 -0.77 14.29 -9.51
CA ILE A 50 -0.38 13.84 -8.17
C ILE A 50 -1.63 13.59 -7.31
N ALA A 51 -2.58 14.53 -7.32
CA ALA A 51 -3.82 14.39 -6.58
C ALA A 51 -4.68 13.22 -7.09
N LEU A 52 -4.79 13.03 -8.41
CA LEU A 52 -5.54 11.91 -8.98
C LEU A 52 -4.90 10.55 -8.72
N SER A 53 -3.58 10.43 -8.90
CA SER A 53 -2.87 9.17 -8.66
C SER A 53 -2.84 8.79 -7.19
N THR A 54 -2.59 9.74 -6.30
CA THR A 54 -2.62 9.53 -4.84
C THR A 54 -4.04 9.21 -4.38
N GLY A 55 -5.05 9.93 -4.88
CA GLY A 55 -6.46 9.67 -4.56
C GLY A 55 -6.92 8.28 -5.00
N PHE A 56 -6.53 7.83 -6.20
CA PHE A 56 -6.81 6.47 -6.67
C PHE A 56 -6.12 5.41 -5.81
N GLY A 57 -4.82 5.58 -5.50
CA GLY A 57 -4.08 4.67 -4.63
C GLY A 57 -4.67 4.59 -3.22
N ALA A 58 -5.07 5.74 -2.66
CA ALA A 58 -5.71 5.83 -1.34
C ALA A 58 -7.09 5.16 -1.33
N GLY A 59 -7.92 5.39 -2.35
CA GLY A 59 -9.24 4.77 -2.45
C GLY A 59 -9.17 3.24 -2.62
N ALA A 60 -8.20 2.76 -3.41
CA ALA A 60 -7.97 1.32 -3.58
C ALA A 60 -7.47 0.65 -2.29
N ALA A 61 -6.66 1.33 -1.48
CA ALA A 61 -6.22 0.81 -0.18
C ALA A 61 -7.35 0.86 0.87
N TYR A 62 -8.17 1.92 0.87
CA TYR A 62 -9.32 2.02 1.77
C TYR A 62 -10.31 0.86 1.58
N SER A 63 -10.55 0.48 0.33
CA SER A 63 -11.42 -0.66 -0.02
C SER A 63 -10.86 -2.01 0.49
N ASP A 64 -9.53 -2.14 0.49
CA ASP A 64 -8.80 -3.31 1.02
C ASP A 64 -8.88 -3.37 2.56
N CYS A 65 -8.75 -2.22 3.20
CA CYS A 65 -8.91 -2.06 4.64
C CYS A 65 -10.35 -2.41 5.08
N ASP A 66 -11.37 -1.89 4.42
CA ASP A 66 -12.78 -2.15 4.76
C ASP A 66 -13.12 -3.65 4.73
N ARG A 67 -12.64 -4.36 3.70
CA ARG A 67 -12.75 -5.83 3.61
C ARG A 67 -12.03 -6.55 4.75
N SER A 68 -10.91 -6.02 5.21
CA SER A 68 -10.14 -6.61 6.31
C SER A 68 -10.82 -6.44 7.66
N PHE A 69 -11.55 -5.34 7.88
CA PHE A 69 -12.33 -5.08 9.09
C PHE A 69 -13.65 -5.84 9.16
N ASN A 70 -14.29 -6.12 8.02
CA ASN A 70 -15.57 -6.83 7.98
C ASN A 70 -15.55 -8.10 7.09
N PRO A 71 -14.78 -9.14 7.45
CA PRO A 71 -14.63 -10.35 6.63
C PRO A 71 -15.93 -11.16 6.49
N ALA A 72 -16.92 -10.95 7.38
CA ALA A 72 -18.22 -11.66 7.34
C ALA A 72 -19.12 -11.25 6.15
N ARG A 73 -18.79 -10.17 5.43
CA ARG A 73 -19.48 -9.76 4.19
C ARG A 73 -18.97 -10.51 2.95
N ILE A 74 -17.97 -11.38 3.11
CA ILE A 74 -17.31 -12.10 2.02
C ILE A 74 -17.40 -13.61 2.34
N PRO A 75 -18.40 -14.33 1.82
CA PRO A 75 -18.45 -15.78 1.98
C PRO A 75 -17.23 -16.42 1.27
N GLY A 76 -16.28 -16.96 2.05
CA GLY A 76 -15.38 -18.02 1.57
C GLY A 76 -13.90 -17.71 1.30
N THR A 77 -13.33 -16.55 1.65
CA THR A 77 -11.89 -16.30 1.40
C THR A 77 -11.00 -16.69 2.58
N ARG A 78 -10.19 -17.74 2.40
CA ARG A 78 -9.03 -18.00 3.25
C ARG A 78 -7.92 -17.02 2.89
N ILE A 79 -7.47 -16.24 3.87
CA ILE A 79 -6.24 -15.44 3.77
C ILE A 79 -5.08 -16.45 3.71
N ILE A 80 -4.68 -16.89 2.52
CA ILE A 80 -3.31 -17.35 2.33
C ILE A 80 -2.46 -16.08 2.43
N PRO A 81 -1.45 -16.00 3.30
CA PRO A 81 -0.41 -14.98 3.19
C PRO A 81 0.43 -15.32 1.94
N ALA A 82 -0.17 -15.17 0.77
CA ALA A 82 0.54 -15.27 -0.49
C ALA A 82 1.13 -13.90 -0.74
N ALA A 83 2.44 -13.77 -0.54
CA ALA A 83 3.37 -13.28 -1.55
C ALA A 83 2.94 -12.09 -2.46
N SER A 84 2.14 -11.16 -1.98
CA SER A 84 1.80 -9.90 -2.65
C SER A 84 2.43 -8.79 -1.81
N SER A 85 3.62 -8.28 -2.07
CA SER A 85 4.44 -8.35 -3.25
C SER A 85 5.84 -7.91 -2.82
N ALA A 86 6.70 -8.87 -2.50
CA ALA A 86 8.13 -8.63 -2.56
C ALA A 86 8.47 -8.43 -4.04
N SER A 87 8.61 -7.17 -4.47
CA SER A 87 9.26 -6.72 -5.73
C SER A 87 8.54 -7.15 -7.03
N PRO A 88 8.55 -6.36 -8.13
CA PRO A 88 9.71 -5.67 -8.71
C PRO A 88 9.42 -4.22 -9.14
N VAL A 89 10.38 -3.61 -9.84
CA VAL A 89 10.23 -2.39 -10.66
C VAL A 89 10.65 -1.09 -9.99
N VAL A 90 11.95 -1.05 -9.65
CA VAL A 90 12.83 0.00 -10.18
C VAL A 90 12.68 0.03 -11.70
N PRO A 91 12.40 1.19 -12.32
CA PRO A 91 13.20 1.58 -13.47
C PRO A 91 13.23 3.11 -13.61
N ALA A 92 14.31 3.74 -13.16
CA ALA A 92 14.89 4.94 -13.81
C ALA A 92 16.20 5.32 -13.10
N GLU A 93 17.12 4.37 -13.05
CA GLU A 93 18.54 4.73 -13.12
C GLU A 93 18.86 4.90 -14.61
N PRO A 94 19.30 6.08 -15.08
CA PRO A 94 19.97 6.17 -16.36
C PRO A 94 21.39 5.65 -16.17
N GLU A 95 21.66 4.50 -16.77
CA GLU A 95 22.97 3.86 -16.88
C GLU A 95 24.01 4.83 -17.48
N HIS A 96 25.03 5.24 -16.71
CA HIS A 96 26.23 5.88 -17.27
C HIS A 96 27.49 5.73 -16.38
N LYS A 97 28.16 4.58 -16.54
CA LYS A 97 29.62 4.47 -16.81
C LYS A 97 30.61 4.95 -15.73
N HIS A 98 31.24 4.00 -15.01
CA HIS A 98 32.69 3.76 -15.19
C HIS A 98 33.20 2.50 -14.46
N GLN A 99 33.76 1.62 -15.30
CA GLN A 99 34.73 0.57 -15.01
C GLN A 99 35.99 1.19 -14.39
N LEU A 100 36.41 0.69 -13.22
CA LEU A 100 37.80 0.35 -12.82
C LEU A 100 37.82 -0.19 -11.37
#